data_AF-A0A816HIN0-F1
#
_entry.id   AF-A0A816HIN0-F1
#
_cell.length_a   1.000
_cell.length_b   1.000
_cell.length_c   1.000
_cell.angle_alpha   90.00
_cell.angle_beta   90.00
_cell.angle_gamma   90.00
#
_symmetry.space_group_name_H-M   'P 1'
#
loop_
_entity.id
_entity.type
_entity.pdbx_description
1 polymer ?
#
loop_
_entity_poly.entity_id
_entity_poly.type
_entity_poly.pdbx_seq_one_letter_code
_entity_poly.pdbx_strand_id
1 'polypeptide(L)'
;MALCLANSLVSRRGFVPYDQLVRYKWWFQHGYMSSTGRCFDIGAATAQSLDEFIHRQKRLAKKYDISLKNIDYISDPNLLGQFQVYCSTSGVAGNGALMRLAPVPLFFYKHPKEAIEFSGYSGQITHGDIKAYDACRYYGALICATLNGYTKDKLLDKDFYKEHKEWFGDKQLCEEIKKIAEGSYKKNGGYQDGIRGKGYIVNALEAALWAFWSDKDSFENGVLAAVNLGDDTDTTAAIYGQLAGAYYGYRKLPKKWVEHVYAKKFILNLSKWIAYEGKNWKQTDVILPSHSPSLDKPVSNDSETLYAQPDPELDSMLLSQQSRKCRNGSHGNQNLPDPGNVTTSETFNQASKPNSDAS
;
A
#
# COMPACT_ATOMS: atom_id res chain seq x y z
N MET A 1 1.78 7.95 0.58
CA MET A 1 1.59 7.67 -0.87
C MET A 1 0.15 7.81 -1.37
N ALA A 2 -0.88 7.20 -0.74
CA ALA A 2 -2.26 7.31 -1.21
C ALA A 2 -2.75 8.77 -1.42
N LEU A 3 -2.38 9.68 -0.50
CA LEU A 3 -2.67 11.11 -0.64
C LEU A 3 -2.01 11.73 -1.87
N CYS A 4 -0.76 11.37 -2.17
CA CYS A 4 -0.05 11.82 -3.37
C CYS A 4 -0.77 11.36 -4.64
N LEU A 5 -1.23 10.10 -4.68
CA LEU A 5 -1.99 9.54 -5.79
C LEU A 5 -3.33 10.25 -5.97
N ALA A 6 -4.09 10.41 -4.88
CA ALA A 6 -5.34 11.16 -4.88
C ALA A 6 -5.16 12.59 -5.40
N ASN A 7 -4.11 13.28 -4.96
CA ASN A 7 -3.86 14.64 -5.40
C ASN A 7 -3.40 14.73 -6.86
N SER A 8 -2.69 13.71 -7.37
CA SER A 8 -2.39 13.58 -8.79
C SER A 8 -3.66 13.50 -9.62
N LEU A 9 -4.54 12.56 -9.27
CA LEU A 9 -5.81 12.34 -9.97
C LEU A 9 -6.67 13.61 -10.01
N VAL A 10 -6.82 14.28 -8.86
CA VAL A 10 -7.60 15.53 -8.76
C VAL A 10 -6.95 16.66 -9.56
N SER A 11 -5.64 16.90 -9.38
CA SER A 11 -4.96 18.04 -10.02
C SER A 11 -4.83 17.87 -11.53
N ARG A 12 -4.68 16.63 -11.99
CA ARG A 12 -4.56 16.28 -13.41
C ARG A 12 -5.91 15.98 -14.06
N ARG A 13 -6.98 15.90 -13.27
CA ARG A 13 -8.33 15.47 -13.69
C ARG A 13 -8.30 14.17 -14.49
N GLY A 14 -7.48 13.23 -14.07
CA GLY A 14 -7.21 12.01 -14.83
C GLY A 14 -5.96 11.30 -14.33
N PHE A 15 -5.63 10.19 -14.99
CA PHE A 15 -4.49 9.36 -14.62
C PHE A 15 -3.25 9.74 -15.44
N VAL A 16 -2.27 10.37 -14.77
CA VAL A 16 -0.99 10.74 -15.38
C VAL A 16 0.14 10.09 -14.55
N PRO A 17 0.68 8.94 -14.97
CA PRO A 17 1.68 8.19 -14.20
C PRO A 17 2.94 9.00 -13.85
N TYR A 18 3.33 9.92 -14.72
CA TYR A 18 4.45 10.83 -14.48
C TYR A 18 4.19 11.73 -13.25
N ASP A 19 3.03 12.39 -13.19
CA ASP A 19 2.66 13.27 -12.07
C ASP A 19 2.47 12.48 -10.76
N GLN A 20 2.01 11.23 -10.85
CA GLN A 20 2.01 10.31 -9.70
C GLN A 20 3.43 10.11 -9.14
N LEU A 21 4.42 9.82 -10.00
CA LEU A 21 5.82 9.66 -9.60
C LEU A 21 6.44 10.96 -9.09
N VAL A 22 6.12 12.11 -9.70
CA VAL A 22 6.53 13.44 -9.21
C VAL A 22 6.08 13.65 -7.76
N ARG A 23 4.82 13.34 -7.43
CA ARG A 23 4.32 13.53 -6.06
C ARG A 23 4.88 12.52 -5.07
N TYR A 24 5.16 11.29 -5.52
CA TYR A 24 5.89 10.33 -4.70
C TYR A 24 7.33 10.79 -4.44
N LYS A 25 7.99 11.38 -5.44
CA LYS A 25 9.29 12.02 -5.28
C LYS A 25 9.23 13.18 -4.28
N TRP A 26 8.24 14.06 -4.36
CA TRP A 26 8.08 15.14 -3.37
C TRP A 26 7.87 14.61 -1.96
N TRP A 27 7.12 13.51 -1.80
CA TRP A 27 6.99 12.84 -0.51
C TRP A 27 8.34 12.31 -0.03
N PHE A 28 9.05 11.62 -0.91
CA PHE A 28 10.35 11.00 -0.63
C PHE A 28 11.41 12.04 -0.22
N GLN A 29 11.53 13.15 -0.96
CA GLN A 29 12.58 14.15 -0.73
C GLN A 29 12.21 15.21 0.30
N HIS A 30 10.92 15.54 0.45
CA HIS A 30 10.48 16.71 1.21
C HIS A 30 9.36 16.43 2.21
N GLY A 31 8.93 15.17 2.37
CA GLY A 31 7.83 14.84 3.28
C GLY A 31 6.46 15.36 2.83
N TYR A 32 6.29 15.69 1.55
CA TYR A 32 5.01 16.11 0.98
C TYR A 32 3.88 15.13 1.36
N MET A 33 2.81 15.65 1.98
CA MET A 33 1.67 14.87 2.49
C MET A 33 2.01 13.81 3.55
N SER A 34 3.15 13.97 4.25
CA SER A 34 3.51 13.13 5.40
C SER A 34 2.81 13.57 6.68
N SER A 35 2.48 12.61 7.55
CA SER A 35 1.99 12.88 8.90
C SER A 35 3.07 13.39 9.86
N THR A 36 4.35 13.21 9.53
CA THR A 36 5.49 13.61 10.37
C THR A 36 6.26 14.81 9.80
N GLY A 37 5.81 15.38 8.68
CA GLY A 37 6.51 16.44 7.96
C GLY A 37 7.77 15.99 7.21
N ARG A 38 8.13 14.70 7.26
CA ARG A 38 9.27 14.10 6.53
C ARG A 38 8.89 12.75 5.94
N CYS A 39 9.65 12.25 4.96
CA CYS A 39 9.50 10.86 4.52
C CYS A 39 9.86 9.91 5.68
N PHE A 40 9.02 8.92 5.92
CA PHE A 40 9.30 7.83 6.85
C PHE A 40 8.65 6.54 6.32
N ASP A 41 9.24 5.41 6.70
CA ASP A 41 8.76 4.06 6.37
C ASP A 41 8.56 3.79 4.87
N ILE A 42 9.49 4.30 4.06
CA ILE A 42 9.56 3.94 2.65
C ILE A 42 10.17 2.53 2.49
N GLY A 43 9.50 1.66 1.74
CA GLY A 43 10.02 0.35 1.39
C GLY A 43 11.08 0.41 0.29
N ALA A 44 12.03 -0.54 0.30
CA ALA A 44 13.18 -0.57 -0.62
C ALA A 44 12.76 -0.52 -2.10
N ALA A 45 11.75 -1.30 -2.50
CA ALA A 45 11.22 -1.31 -3.87
C ALA A 45 10.75 0.09 -4.34
N THR A 46 10.07 0.81 -3.46
CA THR A 46 9.58 2.16 -3.78
C THR A 46 10.74 3.16 -3.83
N ALA A 47 11.66 3.11 -2.87
CA ALA A 47 12.84 3.97 -2.88
C ALA A 47 13.65 3.81 -4.18
N GLN A 48 13.99 2.58 -4.55
CA GLN A 48 14.73 2.26 -5.78
C GLN A 48 14.00 2.75 -7.04
N SER A 49 12.69 2.56 -7.11
CA SER A 49 11.89 3.04 -8.25
C SER A 49 11.88 4.57 -8.35
N LEU A 50 11.85 5.28 -7.22
CA LEU A 50 11.90 6.75 -7.20
C LEU A 50 13.28 7.27 -7.52
N ASP A 51 14.35 6.60 -7.09
CA ASP A 51 15.71 6.92 -7.49
C ASP A 51 15.87 6.77 -9.01
N GLU A 52 15.42 5.67 -9.59
CA GLU A 52 15.45 5.47 -11.04
C GLU A 52 14.61 6.54 -11.78
N PHE A 53 13.43 6.89 -11.25
CA PHE A 53 12.63 7.99 -11.79
C PHE A 53 13.40 9.32 -11.80
N ILE A 54 14.07 9.68 -10.70
CA ILE A 54 14.88 10.89 -10.59
C ILE A 54 16.04 10.87 -11.60
N HIS A 55 16.72 9.73 -11.76
CA HIS A 55 17.79 9.56 -12.74
C HIS A 55 17.27 9.76 -14.17
N ARG A 56 16.12 9.19 -14.51
CA ARG A 56 15.47 9.39 -15.82
C ARG A 56 15.04 10.84 -16.03
N GLN A 57 14.51 11.51 -15.01
CA GLN A 57 14.17 12.94 -15.09
C GLN A 57 15.40 13.79 -15.44
N LYS A 58 16.55 13.55 -14.79
CA LYS A 58 17.81 14.25 -15.10
C LYS A 58 18.28 14.01 -16.54
N ARG A 59 18.16 12.78 -17.06
CA ARG A 59 18.51 12.45 -18.46
C ARG A 59 17.58 13.15 -19.45
N LEU A 60 16.27 13.12 -19.20
CA LEU A 60 15.28 13.83 -20.03
C LEU A 60 15.56 15.33 -20.03
N ALA A 61 15.77 15.92 -18.87
CA ALA A 61 16.09 17.33 -18.71
C ALA A 61 17.31 17.74 -19.54
N LYS A 62 18.40 16.97 -19.47
CA LYS A 62 19.59 17.22 -20.30
C LYS A 62 19.32 17.07 -21.80
N LYS A 63 18.54 16.07 -22.21
CA LYS A 63 18.27 15.77 -23.62
C LYS A 63 17.45 16.86 -24.31
N TYR A 64 16.50 17.47 -23.62
CA TYR A 64 15.59 18.49 -24.17
C TYR A 64 15.84 19.90 -23.63
N ASP A 65 17.00 20.13 -22.99
CA ASP A 65 17.39 21.41 -22.39
C ASP A 65 16.32 22.00 -21.44
N ILE A 66 15.74 21.14 -20.60
CA ILE A 66 14.72 21.53 -19.62
C ILE A 66 15.41 21.77 -18.28
N SER A 67 15.17 22.94 -17.67
CA SER A 67 15.65 23.21 -16.31
C SER A 67 15.12 22.18 -15.31
N LEU A 68 15.97 21.70 -14.39
CA LEU A 68 15.56 20.80 -13.31
C LEU A 68 14.49 21.40 -12.38
N LYS A 69 14.34 22.73 -12.35
CA LYS A 69 13.22 23.38 -11.62
C LYS A 69 11.87 23.16 -12.30
N ASN A 70 11.86 22.92 -13.61
CA ASN A 70 10.66 22.79 -14.43
C ASN A 70 10.33 21.33 -14.77
N ILE A 71 11.26 20.39 -14.54
CA ILE A 71 11.11 18.98 -14.96
C ILE A 71 9.87 18.30 -14.36
N ASP A 72 9.48 18.68 -13.14
CA ASP A 72 8.29 18.13 -12.47
C ASP A 72 6.96 18.58 -13.06
N TYR A 73 6.99 19.69 -13.81
CA TYR A 73 5.79 20.37 -14.30
C TYR A 73 5.59 20.17 -15.81
N ILE A 74 6.32 19.25 -16.43
CA ILE A 74 6.12 18.96 -17.84
C ILE A 74 4.70 18.45 -18.09
N SER A 75 4.03 19.03 -19.08
CA SER A 75 2.67 18.66 -19.47
C SER A 75 2.53 18.40 -20.97
N ASP A 76 3.61 18.58 -21.74
CA ASP A 76 3.63 18.31 -23.17
C ASP A 76 3.45 16.80 -23.41
N PRO A 77 2.42 16.38 -24.18
CA PRO A 77 2.16 14.96 -24.42
C PRO A 77 3.30 14.22 -25.14
N ASN A 78 4.04 14.88 -26.02
CA ASN A 78 5.15 14.26 -26.74
C ASN A 78 6.35 14.02 -25.81
N LEU A 79 6.64 14.95 -24.90
CA LEU A 79 7.68 14.76 -23.88
C LEU A 79 7.27 13.68 -22.88
N LEU A 80 6.01 13.70 -22.41
CA LEU A 80 5.49 12.68 -21.51
C LEU A 80 5.50 11.29 -22.15
N GLY A 81 5.14 11.18 -23.43
CA GLY A 81 5.18 9.92 -24.19
C GLY A 81 6.58 9.34 -24.36
N GLN A 82 7.63 10.18 -24.28
CA GLN A 82 9.02 9.75 -24.34
C GLN A 82 9.60 9.35 -22.98
N PHE A 83 8.89 9.59 -21.88
CA PHE A 83 9.35 9.26 -20.55
C PHE A 83 8.91 7.86 -20.13
N GLN A 84 9.88 6.97 -19.86
CA GLN A 84 9.57 5.63 -19.37
C GLN A 84 9.22 5.65 -17.88
N VAL A 85 7.93 5.58 -17.56
CA VAL A 85 7.39 5.64 -16.18
C VAL A 85 7.51 4.34 -15.39
N TYR A 86 7.72 3.20 -16.04
CA TYR A 86 7.93 1.92 -15.35
C TYR A 86 9.37 1.87 -14.81
N CYS A 87 9.56 2.38 -13.59
CA CYS A 87 10.88 2.56 -12.97
C CYS A 87 11.30 1.39 -12.08
N SER A 88 10.40 0.44 -11.83
CA SER A 88 10.71 -0.80 -11.12
C SER A 88 11.28 -1.87 -12.07
N THR A 89 12.19 -2.69 -11.56
CA THR A 89 12.62 -3.92 -12.20
C THR A 89 11.53 -5.00 -12.13
N SER A 90 11.62 -5.99 -13.04
CA SER A 90 10.76 -7.19 -13.02
C SER A 90 11.02 -8.02 -11.76
N GLY A 91 10.01 -8.75 -11.28
CA GLY A 91 10.10 -9.60 -10.08
C GLY A 91 9.85 -8.89 -8.75
N VAL A 92 9.69 -7.56 -8.74
CA VAL A 92 9.43 -6.77 -7.53
C VAL A 92 7.94 -6.86 -7.13
N ALA A 93 7.62 -7.87 -6.33
CA ALA A 93 6.25 -8.23 -5.91
C ALA A 93 5.88 -7.78 -4.47
N GLY A 94 6.37 -6.62 -4.04
CA GLY A 94 6.03 -6.03 -2.74
C GLY A 94 4.59 -5.51 -2.65
N ASN A 95 4.01 -5.50 -1.45
CA ASN A 95 2.63 -5.09 -1.19
C ASN A 95 2.38 -3.56 -1.25
N GLY A 96 3.44 -2.74 -1.38
CA GLY A 96 3.36 -1.29 -1.36
C GLY A 96 2.53 -0.65 -2.48
N ALA A 97 2.21 -1.42 -3.53
CA ALA A 97 1.27 -1.02 -4.57
C ALA A 97 -0.20 -1.05 -4.08
N LEU A 98 -0.60 -2.08 -3.32
CA LEU A 98 -1.98 -2.25 -2.82
C LEU A 98 -2.32 -1.27 -1.69
N MET A 99 -1.38 -1.00 -0.79
CA MET A 99 -1.62 -0.17 0.40
C MET A 99 -2.04 1.29 0.09
N ARG A 100 -1.92 1.71 -1.18
CA ARG A 100 -2.19 3.07 -1.64
C ARG A 100 -3.24 3.17 -2.75
N LEU A 101 -3.89 2.08 -3.13
CA LEU A 101 -4.57 1.94 -4.42
C LEU A 101 -5.87 2.74 -4.54
N ALA A 102 -6.66 2.80 -3.47
CA ALA A 102 -8.07 3.24 -3.46
C ALA A 102 -8.39 4.52 -4.24
N PRO A 103 -7.55 5.58 -4.26
CA PRO A 103 -7.85 6.78 -5.03
C PRO A 103 -8.18 6.51 -6.50
N VAL A 104 -7.55 5.51 -7.14
CA VAL A 104 -7.78 5.19 -8.56
C VAL A 104 -9.20 4.64 -8.78
N PRO A 105 -9.61 3.49 -8.19
CA PRO A 105 -10.95 2.98 -8.41
C PRO A 105 -12.05 3.90 -7.84
N LEU A 106 -11.75 4.74 -6.83
CA LEU A 106 -12.67 5.78 -6.36
C LEU A 106 -12.90 6.88 -7.41
N PHE A 107 -11.86 7.26 -8.14
CA PHE A 107 -11.94 8.30 -9.17
C PHE A 107 -12.66 7.77 -10.43
N PHE A 108 -12.31 6.57 -10.89
CA PHE A 108 -12.81 6.02 -12.16
C PHE A 108 -14.01 5.09 -12.00
N TYR A 109 -14.71 5.09 -10.87
CA TYR A 109 -15.74 4.09 -10.54
C TYR A 109 -16.88 3.92 -11.57
N LYS A 110 -17.14 4.95 -12.40
CA LYS A 110 -18.13 4.91 -13.49
C LYS A 110 -17.61 4.25 -14.77
N HIS A 111 -16.32 3.97 -14.83
CA HIS A 111 -15.59 3.47 -16.00
C HIS A 111 -14.74 2.27 -15.56
N PRO A 112 -15.37 1.09 -15.33
CA PRO A 112 -14.71 -0.04 -14.68
C PRO A 112 -13.45 -0.54 -15.40
N LYS A 113 -13.43 -0.50 -16.74
CA LYS A 113 -12.27 -0.91 -17.54
C LYS A 113 -11.05 -0.05 -17.21
N GLU A 114 -11.22 1.26 -17.20
CA GLU A 114 -10.18 2.23 -16.86
C GLU A 114 -9.82 2.18 -15.38
N ALA A 115 -10.80 2.03 -14.48
CA ALA A 115 -10.55 1.89 -13.05
C ALA A 115 -9.61 0.72 -12.74
N ILE A 116 -9.82 -0.42 -13.41
CA ILE A 116 -9.02 -1.63 -13.25
C ILE A 116 -7.66 -1.47 -13.90
N GLU A 117 -7.60 -1.04 -15.16
CA GLU A 117 -6.32 -0.94 -15.88
C GLU A 117 -5.39 0.10 -15.25
N PHE A 118 -5.92 1.26 -14.84
CA PHE A 118 -5.15 2.28 -14.14
C PHE A 118 -4.76 1.84 -12.73
N SER A 119 -5.54 0.97 -12.08
CA SER A 119 -5.15 0.36 -10.82
C SER A 119 -3.88 -0.48 -11.01
N GLY A 120 -3.84 -1.31 -12.05
CA GLY A 120 -2.66 -2.08 -12.42
C GLY A 120 -1.45 -1.19 -12.69
N TYR A 121 -1.59 -0.20 -13.58
CA TYR A 121 -0.49 0.71 -13.93
C TYR A 121 0.03 1.52 -12.75
N SER A 122 -0.87 2.00 -11.87
CA SER A 122 -0.49 2.76 -10.67
C SER A 122 0.39 1.95 -9.71
N GLY A 123 0.19 0.64 -9.63
CA GLY A 123 1.07 -0.27 -8.91
C GLY A 123 2.40 -0.48 -9.64
N GLN A 124 2.31 -0.84 -10.92
CA GLN A 124 3.42 -1.29 -11.76
C GLN A 124 4.58 -0.29 -11.87
N ILE A 125 4.30 1.02 -11.83
CA ILE A 125 5.34 2.05 -11.91
C ILE A 125 6.38 2.01 -10.79
N THR A 126 6.08 1.32 -9.68
CA THR A 126 7.02 1.11 -8.54
C THR A 126 7.21 -0.35 -8.11
N HIS A 127 6.43 -1.27 -8.68
CA HIS A 127 6.44 -2.69 -8.34
C HIS A 127 6.23 -3.48 -9.64
N GLY A 128 7.33 -3.85 -10.28
CA GLY A 128 7.37 -4.31 -11.67
C GLY A 128 7.00 -5.77 -11.90
N ASP A 129 6.56 -6.51 -10.87
CA ASP A 129 6.06 -7.87 -11.02
C ASP A 129 4.62 -7.90 -11.54
N ILE A 130 4.30 -8.87 -12.41
CA ILE A 130 2.93 -9.09 -12.91
C ILE A 130 1.92 -9.27 -11.78
N LYS A 131 2.31 -9.91 -10.67
CA LYS A 131 1.47 -10.10 -9.49
C LYS A 131 1.06 -8.78 -8.87
N ALA A 132 1.94 -7.78 -8.88
CA ALA A 132 1.61 -6.46 -8.35
C ALA A 132 0.59 -5.73 -9.25
N TYR A 133 0.78 -5.83 -10.56
CA TYR A 133 -0.16 -5.31 -11.55
C TYR A 133 -1.54 -5.98 -11.42
N ASP A 134 -1.59 -7.32 -11.40
CA ASP A 134 -2.84 -8.08 -11.36
C ASP A 134 -3.54 -8.01 -9.99
N ALA A 135 -2.80 -7.99 -8.89
CA ALA A 135 -3.37 -7.76 -7.56
C ALA A 135 -4.08 -6.40 -7.51
N CYS A 136 -3.45 -5.34 -8.04
CA CYS A 136 -4.07 -4.03 -8.07
C CYS A 136 -5.29 -3.99 -9.00
N ARG A 137 -5.25 -4.68 -10.15
CA ARG A 137 -6.41 -4.81 -11.05
C ARG A 137 -7.59 -5.47 -10.36
N TYR A 138 -7.38 -6.65 -9.79
CA TYR A 138 -8.42 -7.39 -9.10
C TYR A 138 -8.98 -6.61 -7.90
N TYR A 139 -8.10 -6.04 -7.07
CA TYR A 139 -8.53 -5.25 -5.92
C TYR A 139 -9.27 -3.96 -6.32
N GLY A 140 -8.82 -3.31 -7.39
CA GLY A 140 -9.51 -2.18 -8.00
C GLY A 140 -10.91 -2.55 -8.51
N ALA A 141 -11.08 -3.73 -9.10
CA ALA A 141 -12.38 -4.24 -9.55
C ALA A 141 -13.36 -4.41 -8.38
N LEU A 142 -12.89 -4.96 -7.23
CA LEU A 142 -13.72 -5.11 -6.03
C LEU A 142 -14.18 -3.76 -5.48
N ILE A 143 -13.30 -2.77 -5.40
CA ILE A 143 -13.66 -1.41 -4.96
C ILE A 143 -14.64 -0.77 -5.96
N CYS A 144 -14.39 -0.91 -7.27
CA CYS A 144 -15.27 -0.38 -8.30
C CYS A 144 -16.67 -1.00 -8.25
N ALA A 145 -16.78 -2.33 -8.13
CA ALA A 145 -18.05 -3.03 -7.98
C ALA A 145 -18.79 -2.59 -6.70
N THR A 146 -18.05 -2.42 -5.60
CA THR A 146 -18.62 -1.91 -4.34
C THR A 146 -19.30 -0.55 -4.53
N LEU A 147 -18.63 0.39 -5.23
CA LEU A 147 -19.17 1.72 -5.50
C LEU A 147 -20.36 1.70 -6.49
N ASN A 148 -20.50 0.62 -7.25
CA ASN A 148 -21.65 0.35 -8.12
C ASN A 148 -22.74 -0.48 -7.44
N GLY A 149 -22.68 -0.64 -6.11
CA GLY A 149 -23.78 -1.19 -5.30
C GLY A 149 -23.79 -2.71 -5.15
N TYR A 150 -22.69 -3.39 -5.48
CA TYR A 150 -22.61 -4.85 -5.34
C TYR A 150 -22.65 -5.25 -3.86
N THR A 151 -23.40 -6.32 -3.56
CA THR A 151 -23.43 -6.95 -2.23
C THR A 151 -22.12 -7.67 -1.92
N LYS A 152 -21.79 -7.84 -0.63
CA LYS A 152 -20.59 -8.56 -0.19
C LYS A 152 -20.52 -9.99 -0.75
N ASP A 153 -21.64 -10.71 -0.80
CA ASP A 153 -21.68 -12.06 -1.38
C ASP A 153 -21.27 -12.08 -2.85
N LYS A 154 -21.73 -11.09 -3.64
CA LYS A 154 -21.34 -10.93 -5.03
C LYS A 154 -19.88 -10.51 -5.21
N LEU A 155 -19.36 -9.65 -4.33
CA LEU A 155 -17.94 -9.25 -4.35
C LEU A 155 -17.02 -10.43 -4.05
N LEU A 156 -17.45 -11.34 -3.16
CA LEU A 156 -16.66 -12.48 -2.71
C LEU A 156 -17.06 -13.79 -3.41
N ASP A 157 -17.86 -13.72 -4.47
CA ASP A 157 -18.19 -14.87 -5.29
C ASP A 157 -16.93 -15.39 -6.00
N LYS A 158 -16.74 -16.71 -6.03
CA LYS A 158 -15.59 -17.35 -6.69
C LYS A 158 -15.59 -17.08 -8.20
N ASP A 159 -16.76 -16.82 -8.78
CA ASP A 159 -16.94 -16.53 -10.19
C ASP A 159 -16.91 -15.02 -10.50
N PHE A 160 -16.71 -14.13 -9.51
CA PHE A 160 -16.69 -12.67 -9.71
C PHE A 160 -15.78 -12.25 -10.87
N TYR A 161 -14.53 -12.75 -10.88
CA TYR A 161 -13.58 -12.42 -11.95
C TYR A 161 -14.05 -12.92 -13.33
N LYS A 162 -14.63 -14.12 -13.38
CA LYS A 162 -15.13 -14.73 -14.62
C LYS A 162 -16.34 -13.97 -15.16
N GLU A 163 -17.27 -13.58 -14.30
CA GLU A 163 -18.47 -12.81 -14.65
C GLU A 163 -18.13 -11.40 -15.15
N HIS A 164 -17.02 -10.82 -14.68
CA HIS A 164 -16.58 -9.45 -15.02
C HIS A 164 -15.36 -9.43 -15.93
N LYS A 165 -15.09 -10.51 -16.68
CA LYS A 165 -13.89 -10.65 -17.54
C LYS A 165 -13.72 -9.48 -18.51
N GLU A 166 -14.81 -8.94 -19.02
CA GLU A 166 -14.83 -7.77 -19.90
C GLU A 166 -14.20 -6.51 -19.27
N TRP A 167 -14.22 -6.36 -17.95
CA TRP A 167 -13.59 -5.22 -17.27
C TRP A 167 -12.06 -5.33 -17.25
N PHE A 168 -11.52 -6.54 -17.39
CA PHE A 168 -10.08 -6.81 -17.40
C PHE A 168 -9.49 -6.75 -18.82
N GLY A 169 -10.31 -6.59 -19.86
CA GLY A 169 -9.83 -6.65 -21.24
C GLY A 169 -9.17 -8.00 -21.56
N ASP A 170 -8.16 -8.00 -22.44
CA ASP A 170 -7.55 -9.24 -22.94
C ASP A 170 -6.52 -9.87 -21.99
N LYS A 171 -6.06 -9.11 -20.99
CA LYS A 171 -5.01 -9.53 -20.04
C LYS A 171 -5.61 -10.32 -18.89
N GLN A 172 -5.35 -11.62 -18.87
CA GLN A 172 -5.76 -12.48 -17.76
C GLN A 172 -4.95 -12.20 -16.48
N LEU A 173 -5.57 -12.39 -15.32
CA LEU A 173 -4.87 -12.41 -14.04
C LEU A 173 -3.86 -13.57 -13.99
N CYS A 174 -2.70 -13.36 -13.37
CA CYS A 174 -1.77 -14.43 -13.09
C CYS A 174 -2.35 -15.45 -12.08
N GLU A 175 -1.87 -16.69 -12.13
CA GLU A 175 -2.46 -17.82 -11.40
C GLU A 175 -2.58 -17.62 -9.88
N GLU A 176 -1.62 -16.96 -9.23
CA GLU A 176 -1.69 -16.69 -7.79
C GLU A 176 -2.83 -15.73 -7.42
N ILE A 177 -3.11 -14.74 -8.27
CA ILE A 177 -4.21 -13.79 -8.04
C ILE A 177 -5.54 -14.42 -8.42
N LYS A 178 -5.59 -15.29 -9.43
CA LYS A 178 -6.78 -16.11 -9.75
C LYS A 178 -7.20 -16.97 -8.56
N LYS A 179 -6.26 -17.67 -7.91
CA LYS A 179 -6.54 -18.48 -6.71
C LYS A 179 -7.18 -17.66 -5.59
N ILE A 180 -6.68 -16.43 -5.38
CA ILE A 180 -7.29 -15.49 -4.43
C ILE A 180 -8.70 -15.12 -4.89
N ALA A 181 -8.89 -14.77 -6.16
CA ALA A 181 -10.19 -14.39 -6.71
C ALA A 181 -11.24 -15.51 -6.58
N GLU A 182 -10.79 -16.77 -6.66
CA GLU A 182 -11.62 -17.97 -6.48
C GLU A 182 -11.89 -18.31 -5.01
N GLY A 183 -11.31 -17.55 -4.07
CA GLY A 183 -11.64 -17.61 -2.65
C GLY A 183 -10.63 -18.34 -1.77
N SER A 184 -9.35 -18.42 -2.14
CA SER A 184 -8.31 -19.04 -1.28
C SER A 184 -8.24 -18.44 0.13
N TYR A 185 -8.67 -17.19 0.30
CA TYR A 185 -8.76 -16.48 1.58
C TYR A 185 -9.89 -16.95 2.50
N LYS A 186 -10.84 -17.79 2.07
CA LYS A 186 -12.00 -18.22 2.87
C LYS A 186 -11.63 -19.33 3.86
N LYS A 187 -10.80 -19.01 4.84
CA LYS A 187 -10.25 -19.93 5.84
C LYS A 187 -10.68 -19.55 7.25
N ASN A 188 -11.44 -20.42 7.93
CA ASN A 188 -12.03 -20.11 9.24
C ASN A 188 -10.98 -19.84 10.34
N GLY A 189 -9.86 -20.57 10.32
CA GLY A 189 -8.79 -20.49 11.31
C GLY A 189 -7.80 -19.33 11.09
N GLY A 190 -7.96 -18.54 10.02
CA GLY A 190 -7.11 -17.38 9.73
C GLY A 190 -5.62 -17.72 9.78
N TYR A 191 -4.92 -17.18 10.77
CA TYR A 191 -3.49 -17.45 10.96
C TYR A 191 -3.18 -18.95 11.11
N GLN A 192 -4.02 -19.74 11.78
CA GLN A 192 -3.78 -21.18 11.92
C GLN A 192 -3.89 -21.93 10.59
N ASP A 193 -4.72 -21.44 9.66
CA ASP A 193 -4.90 -22.02 8.33
C ASP A 193 -3.95 -21.44 7.27
N GLY A 194 -2.90 -20.73 7.73
CA GLY A 194 -1.84 -20.21 6.87
C GLY A 194 -2.09 -18.83 6.25
N ILE A 195 -3.13 -18.09 6.65
CA ILE A 195 -3.27 -16.68 6.24
C ILE A 195 -2.12 -15.87 6.84
N ARG A 196 -1.36 -15.17 6.00
CA ARG A 196 -0.19 -14.37 6.42
C ARG A 196 -0.23 -13.02 5.71
N GLY A 197 -0.35 -11.93 6.44
CA GLY A 197 -0.25 -10.57 5.88
C GLY A 197 1.19 -10.11 5.83
N LYS A 198 2.02 -10.61 4.90
CA LYS A 198 3.45 -10.28 4.80
C LYS A 198 3.73 -9.26 3.69
N GLY A 199 5.00 -8.85 3.56
CA GLY A 199 5.49 -7.93 2.51
C GLY A 199 5.23 -8.37 1.06
N TYR A 200 4.90 -9.64 0.82
CA TYR A 200 4.57 -10.17 -0.50
C TYR A 200 3.11 -9.85 -0.88
N ILE A 201 2.91 -9.30 -2.07
CA ILE A 201 1.61 -8.73 -2.48
C ILE A 201 0.45 -9.74 -2.51
N VAL A 202 0.71 -10.98 -2.90
CA VAL A 202 -0.29 -12.07 -2.92
C VAL A 202 -0.77 -12.36 -1.49
N ASN A 203 0.17 -12.50 -0.56
CA ASN A 203 -0.09 -12.74 0.85
C ASN A 203 -0.88 -11.59 1.50
N ALA A 204 -0.48 -10.35 1.23
CA ALA A 204 -1.16 -9.16 1.74
C ALA A 204 -2.60 -9.04 1.22
N LEU A 205 -2.82 -9.34 -0.07
CA LEU A 205 -4.15 -9.36 -0.66
C LEU A 205 -5.03 -10.45 -0.06
N GLU A 206 -4.51 -11.68 0.06
CA GLU A 206 -5.22 -12.81 0.65
C GLU A 206 -5.64 -12.50 2.10
N ALA A 207 -4.72 -11.95 2.90
CA ALA A 207 -4.98 -11.58 4.28
C ALA A 207 -6.04 -10.47 4.42
N ALA A 208 -5.99 -9.44 3.58
CA ALA A 208 -6.98 -8.36 3.59
C ALA A 208 -8.38 -8.84 3.19
N LEU A 209 -8.47 -9.75 2.21
CA LEU A 209 -9.75 -10.35 1.80
C LEU A 209 -10.28 -11.36 2.81
N TRP A 210 -9.40 -12.10 3.49
CA TRP A 210 -9.80 -12.92 4.65
C TRP A 210 -10.42 -12.04 5.74
N ALA A 211 -9.79 -10.92 6.08
CA ALA A 211 -10.31 -9.98 7.07
C ALA A 211 -11.67 -9.43 6.64
N PHE A 212 -11.84 -9.05 5.36
CA PHE A 212 -13.13 -8.59 4.84
C PHE A 212 -14.20 -9.68 4.81
N TRP A 213 -13.86 -10.90 4.45
CA TRP A 213 -14.78 -12.03 4.47
C TRP A 213 -15.26 -12.35 5.90
N SER A 214 -14.35 -12.35 6.88
CA SER A 214 -14.60 -12.78 8.26
C SER A 214 -15.10 -11.68 9.21
N ASP A 215 -15.23 -10.42 8.75
CA ASP A 215 -15.50 -9.26 9.62
C ASP A 215 -16.90 -9.19 10.27
N LYS A 216 -17.78 -10.16 10.03
CA LYS A 216 -19.14 -10.21 10.59
C LYS A 216 -19.93 -8.91 10.37
N ASP A 217 -19.80 -8.35 9.17
CA ASP A 217 -20.49 -7.13 8.71
C ASP A 217 -20.16 -5.87 9.54
N SER A 218 -18.94 -5.83 10.09
CA SER A 218 -18.45 -4.74 10.91
C SER A 218 -17.04 -4.32 10.50
N PHE A 219 -16.89 -3.05 10.12
CA PHE A 219 -15.59 -2.45 9.84
C PHE A 219 -14.60 -2.63 11.02
N GLU A 220 -15.10 -2.47 12.25
CA GLU A 220 -14.30 -2.61 13.47
C GLU A 220 -13.74 -4.02 13.64
N ASN A 221 -14.58 -5.03 13.46
CA ASN A 221 -14.14 -6.42 13.58
C ASN A 221 -13.10 -6.78 12.53
N GLY A 222 -13.29 -6.37 11.28
CA GLY A 222 -12.38 -6.73 10.20
C GLY A 222 -11.04 -6.03 10.29
N VAL A 223 -10.99 -4.75 10.68
CA VAL A 223 -9.69 -4.08 10.86
C VAL A 223 -8.95 -4.67 12.06
N LEU A 224 -9.65 -5.02 13.15
CA LEU A 224 -9.04 -5.70 14.28
C LEU A 224 -8.54 -7.09 13.87
N ALA A 225 -9.27 -7.82 13.03
CA ALA A 225 -8.82 -9.11 12.50
C ALA A 225 -7.56 -8.94 11.64
N ALA A 226 -7.52 -7.94 10.74
CA ALA A 226 -6.36 -7.63 9.91
C ALA A 226 -5.11 -7.28 10.74
N VAL A 227 -5.28 -6.48 11.80
CA VAL A 227 -4.18 -6.11 12.71
C VAL A 227 -3.72 -7.32 13.55
N ASN A 228 -4.66 -8.10 14.09
CA ASN A 228 -4.35 -9.23 14.97
C ASN A 228 -3.79 -10.46 14.23
N LEU A 229 -3.80 -10.49 12.88
CA LEU A 229 -3.02 -11.47 12.12
C LEU A 229 -1.51 -11.35 12.38
N GLY A 230 -1.03 -10.20 12.85
CA GLY A 230 0.41 -9.94 12.99
C GLY A 230 1.08 -9.71 11.64
N ASP A 231 2.38 -10.02 11.56
CA ASP A 231 3.24 -9.76 10.41
C ASP A 231 3.25 -8.26 10.01
N ASP A 232 2.88 -7.93 8.77
CA ASP A 232 2.81 -6.58 8.20
C ASP A 232 1.41 -5.97 8.47
N THR A 233 1.19 -5.67 9.74
CA THR A 233 -0.14 -5.30 10.28
C THR A 233 -0.69 -4.00 9.71
N ASP A 234 0.14 -2.99 9.53
CA ASP A 234 -0.25 -1.67 9.03
C ASP A 234 -0.66 -1.78 7.55
N THR A 235 0.11 -2.50 6.73
CA THR A 235 -0.24 -2.71 5.33
C THR A 235 -1.51 -3.53 5.20
N THR A 236 -1.64 -4.64 5.94
CA THR A 236 -2.83 -5.50 5.85
C THR A 236 -4.10 -4.75 6.27
N ALA A 237 -4.04 -3.97 7.36
CA ALA A 237 -5.15 -3.12 7.80
C ALA A 237 -5.46 -1.98 6.82
N ALA A 238 -4.43 -1.38 6.20
CA ALA A 238 -4.60 -0.34 5.19
C ALA A 238 -5.23 -0.89 3.90
N ILE A 239 -4.88 -2.11 3.48
CA ILE A 239 -5.55 -2.79 2.36
C ILE A 239 -7.00 -3.06 2.77
N TYR A 240 -7.27 -3.83 3.82
CA TYR A 240 -8.65 -4.09 4.30
C TYR A 240 -9.51 -2.81 4.35
N GLY A 241 -8.99 -1.75 4.95
CA GLY A 241 -9.72 -0.50 5.17
C GLY A 241 -10.17 0.21 3.88
N GLN A 242 -9.50 -0.04 2.75
CA GLN A 242 -9.89 0.53 1.46
C GLN A 242 -11.21 -0.08 0.96
N LEU A 243 -11.27 -1.40 0.82
CA LEU A 243 -12.48 -2.11 0.37
C LEU A 243 -13.61 -2.01 1.41
N ALA A 244 -13.31 -2.28 2.68
CA ALA A 244 -14.30 -2.19 3.74
C ALA A 244 -14.84 -0.76 3.91
N GLY A 245 -13.97 0.25 3.78
CA GLY A 245 -14.38 1.66 3.83
C GLY A 245 -15.29 2.06 2.66
N ALA A 246 -15.02 1.54 1.45
CA ALA A 246 -15.92 1.71 0.30
C ALA A 246 -17.27 1.00 0.52
N TYR A 247 -17.26 -0.19 1.12
CA TYR A 247 -18.44 -1.02 1.32
C TYR A 247 -19.37 -0.51 2.43
N TYR A 248 -18.83 -0.28 3.62
CA TYR A 248 -19.63 0.19 4.76
C TYR A 248 -19.95 1.69 4.67
N GLY A 249 -19.07 2.46 4.02
CA GLY A 249 -19.15 3.90 3.91
C GLY A 249 -18.71 4.63 5.18
N TYR A 250 -18.27 5.88 5.01
CA TYR A 250 -17.66 6.70 6.06
C TYR A 250 -18.50 6.81 7.35
N ARG A 251 -19.83 6.89 7.24
CA ARG A 251 -20.74 7.05 8.39
C ARG A 251 -20.79 5.83 9.33
N LYS A 252 -20.42 4.65 8.84
CA LYS A 252 -20.37 3.41 9.63
C LYS A 252 -19.02 3.16 10.29
N LEU A 253 -18.02 4.00 10.03
CA LEU A 253 -16.71 3.88 10.67
C LEU A 253 -16.78 4.25 12.17
N PRO A 254 -16.03 3.58 13.05
CA PRO A 254 -16.01 3.89 14.48
C PRO A 254 -15.56 5.34 14.74
N LYS A 255 -16.46 6.18 15.24
CA LYS A 255 -16.17 7.60 15.52
C LYS A 255 -14.95 7.79 16.40
N LYS A 256 -14.83 6.95 17.44
CA LYS A 256 -13.69 6.91 18.38
C LYS A 256 -12.34 6.76 17.69
N TRP A 257 -12.26 6.13 16.52
CA TRP A 257 -11.01 5.98 15.79
C TRP A 257 -10.81 7.09 14.77
N VAL A 258 -11.86 7.40 14.01
CA VAL A 258 -11.82 8.43 12.96
C VAL A 258 -11.40 9.78 13.52
N GLU A 259 -11.80 10.12 14.75
CA GLU A 259 -11.42 11.38 15.41
C GLU A 259 -9.93 11.55 15.66
N HIS A 260 -9.19 10.44 15.81
CA HIS A 260 -7.73 10.45 16.02
C HIS A 260 -6.93 10.38 14.72
N VAL A 261 -7.57 10.24 13.55
CA VAL A 261 -6.86 10.19 12.27
C VAL A 261 -6.25 11.55 11.96
N TYR A 262 -4.92 11.59 11.85
CA TYR A 262 -4.18 12.78 11.46
C TYR A 262 -4.70 13.36 10.14
N ALA A 263 -4.81 14.68 10.07
CA ALA A 263 -5.31 15.42 8.91
C ALA A 263 -6.70 14.96 8.40
N LYS A 264 -7.56 14.38 9.26
CA LYS A 264 -8.94 13.94 8.94
C LYS A 264 -9.70 14.90 8.00
N LYS A 265 -9.74 16.20 8.33
CA LYS A 265 -10.47 17.21 7.54
C LYS A 265 -9.90 17.34 6.12
N PHE A 266 -8.58 17.28 5.96
CA PHE A 266 -7.92 17.30 4.66
C PHE A 266 -8.27 16.05 3.85
N ILE A 267 -8.18 14.85 4.46
CA ILE A 267 -8.51 13.58 3.80
C ILE A 267 -9.97 13.57 3.33
N LEU A 268 -10.90 14.06 4.17
CA LEU A 268 -12.32 14.19 3.82
C LEU A 268 -12.59 15.16 2.68
N ASN A 269 -11.87 16.28 2.63
CA ASN A 269 -12.03 17.22 1.53
C ASN A 269 -11.43 16.64 0.24
N LEU A 270 -10.28 15.98 0.33
CA LEU A 270 -9.66 15.32 -0.82
C LEU A 270 -10.54 14.20 -1.38
N SER A 271 -11.20 13.40 -0.54
CA SER A 271 -12.14 12.37 -1.01
C SER A 271 -13.36 12.94 -1.72
N LYS A 272 -13.87 14.09 -1.26
CA LYS A 272 -14.94 14.82 -1.98
C LYS A 272 -14.48 15.32 -3.35
N TRP A 273 -13.25 15.81 -3.46
CA TRP A 273 -12.68 16.21 -4.74
C TRP A 273 -12.50 15.03 -5.69
N ILE A 274 -12.02 13.87 -5.20
CA ILE A 274 -11.97 12.63 -5.99
C ILE A 274 -13.36 12.30 -6.54
N ALA A 275 -14.38 12.29 -5.69
CA ALA A 275 -15.74 11.99 -6.12
C ALA A 275 -16.29 13.01 -7.13
N TYR A 276 -15.99 14.30 -6.94
CA TYR A 276 -16.40 15.36 -7.85
C TYR A 276 -15.73 15.23 -9.22
N GLU A 277 -14.40 15.17 -9.28
CA GLU A 277 -13.66 15.07 -10.54
C GLU A 277 -13.95 13.73 -11.24
N GLY A 278 -13.99 12.62 -10.49
CA GLY A 278 -14.34 11.31 -11.03
C GLY A 278 -15.76 11.23 -11.63
N LYS A 279 -16.74 11.92 -11.03
CA LYS A 279 -18.09 12.02 -11.58
C LYS A 279 -18.13 12.73 -12.94
N ASN A 280 -17.23 13.70 -13.15
CA ASN A 280 -17.16 14.57 -14.32
C ASN A 280 -16.15 14.09 -15.38
N TRP A 281 -15.31 13.11 -15.05
CA TRP A 281 -14.28 12.58 -15.93
C TRP A 281 -14.87 11.93 -17.19
N LYS A 282 -14.21 12.18 -18.33
CA LYS A 282 -14.55 11.60 -19.63
C LYS A 282 -13.34 10.86 -20.20
N GLN A 283 -13.61 9.80 -20.96
CA GLN A 283 -12.56 8.97 -21.56
C GLN A 283 -11.59 9.73 -22.48
N THR A 284 -12.02 10.89 -23.01
CA THR A 284 -11.18 11.79 -23.81
C THR A 284 -10.08 12.49 -23.02
N ASP A 285 -10.10 12.43 -21.69
CA ASP A 285 -9.14 13.10 -20.79
C ASP A 285 -7.87 12.27 -20.54
N VAL A 286 -7.68 11.18 -21.30
CA VAL A 286 -6.59 10.22 -21.11
C VAL A 286 -5.33 10.63 -21.89
N ILE A 287 -4.23 10.85 -21.16
CA ILE A 287 -2.88 10.94 -21.73
C ILE A 287 -2.09 9.74 -21.21
N LEU A 288 -2.14 8.61 -21.92
CA LEU A 288 -1.31 7.45 -21.61
C LEU A 288 0.06 7.58 -22.27
N PRO A 289 1.15 7.16 -21.61
CA PRO A 289 2.41 6.95 -22.27
C PRO A 289 2.23 5.90 -23.38
N SER A 290 2.80 6.15 -24.55
CA SER A 290 2.86 5.16 -25.63
C SER A 290 3.68 3.95 -25.16
N HIS A 291 2.98 2.83 -24.96
CA HIS A 291 3.50 1.48 -24.72
C HIS A 291 3.90 1.13 -23.28
N SER A 292 3.08 0.29 -22.64
CA SER A 292 3.56 -0.65 -21.62
C SER A 292 4.59 -1.57 -22.27
N PRO A 293 5.77 -1.80 -21.66
CA PRO A 293 6.65 -2.87 -22.13
C PRO A 293 5.86 -4.17 -22.14
N SER A 294 6.04 -4.97 -23.20
CA SER A 294 5.56 -6.36 -23.20
C SER A 294 6.23 -7.05 -22.01
N LEU A 295 5.45 -7.51 -21.05
CA LEU A 295 5.94 -8.25 -19.88
C LEU A 295 6.61 -9.59 -20.27
N ASP A 296 6.53 -9.98 -21.55
CA ASP A 296 7.03 -11.24 -22.11
C ASP A 296 8.38 -11.15 -22.83
N LYS A 297 9.07 -10.00 -22.85
CA LYS A 297 10.40 -9.92 -23.48
C LYS A 297 11.50 -9.81 -22.42
N PRO A 298 12.45 -10.76 -22.34
CA PRO A 298 13.67 -10.54 -21.60
C PRO A 298 14.35 -9.29 -22.17
N VAL A 299 14.81 -8.42 -21.29
CA VAL A 299 15.62 -7.24 -21.66
C VAL A 299 16.81 -7.76 -22.46
N SER A 300 16.90 -7.37 -23.73
CA SER A 300 18.07 -7.66 -24.56
C SER A 300 19.29 -7.04 -23.90
N ASN A 301 20.35 -7.83 -23.74
CA ASN A 301 21.64 -7.49 -23.12
C ASN A 301 22.47 -6.46 -23.92
N ASP A 302 21.85 -5.51 -24.60
CA ASP A 302 22.53 -4.44 -25.32
C ASP A 302 22.57 -3.17 -24.47
N SER A 303 23.26 -3.27 -23.33
CA SER A 303 23.84 -2.11 -22.68
C SER A 303 25.12 -2.56 -22.00
N GLU A 304 26.26 -2.11 -22.53
CA GLU A 304 27.52 -2.15 -21.83
C GLU A 304 27.31 -1.66 -20.40
N THR A 305 27.51 -2.57 -19.46
CA THR A 305 27.42 -2.35 -18.02
C THR A 305 28.59 -1.49 -17.59
N LEU A 306 28.45 -0.17 -17.74
CA LEU A 306 29.16 0.77 -16.89
C LEU A 306 28.53 0.68 -15.50
N TYR A 307 29.05 -0.22 -14.68
CA TYR A 307 28.83 -0.23 -13.24
C TYR A 307 29.19 1.16 -12.70
N ALA A 308 28.18 1.99 -12.48
CA ALA A 308 28.33 3.18 -11.66
C ALA A 308 28.59 2.69 -10.23
N GLN A 309 29.74 3.08 -9.68
CA GLN A 309 30.09 2.82 -8.30
C GLN A 309 29.02 3.42 -7.37
N PRO A 310 28.66 2.74 -6.26
CA PRO A 310 27.67 3.24 -5.31
C PRO A 310 28.10 4.57 -4.69
N ASP A 311 27.12 5.47 -4.52
CA ASP A 311 27.29 6.77 -3.87
C ASP A 311 27.43 6.57 -2.35
N PRO A 312 28.62 6.85 -1.76
CA PRO A 312 28.89 6.59 -0.35
C PRO A 312 28.01 7.39 0.62
N GLU A 313 27.49 8.54 0.20
CA GLU A 313 26.63 9.37 1.05
C GLU A 313 25.24 8.74 1.25
N LEU A 314 24.73 8.05 0.22
CA LEU A 314 23.41 7.42 0.24
C LEU A 314 23.40 6.12 1.08
N ASP A 315 24.47 5.34 1.03
CA ASP A 315 24.63 4.14 1.88
C ASP A 315 24.69 4.50 3.36
N SER A 316 25.32 5.63 3.70
CA SER A 316 25.33 6.14 5.08
C SER A 316 23.92 6.48 5.59
N MET A 317 23.06 7.02 4.73
CA MET A 317 21.67 7.34 5.06
C MET A 317 20.82 6.07 5.21
N LEU A 318 20.95 5.09 4.32
CA LEU A 318 20.23 3.82 4.38
C LEU A 318 20.64 2.98 5.60
N LEU A 319 21.93 2.90 5.91
CA LEU A 319 22.46 2.23 7.11
C LEU A 319 22.00 2.92 8.41
N SER A 320 21.90 4.25 8.42
CA SER A 320 21.39 5.00 9.58
C SER A 320 19.90 4.77 9.85
N GLN A 321 19.12 4.42 8.83
CA GLN A 321 17.69 4.13 8.96
C GLN A 321 17.43 2.66 9.32
N GLN A 322 18.21 1.72 8.78
CA GLN A 322 18.14 0.30 9.16
C GLN A 322 18.61 0.07 10.62
N SER A 323 19.69 0.73 11.05
CA SER A 323 20.19 0.63 12.42
C SER A 323 19.21 1.19 13.47
N ARG A 324 18.33 2.13 13.09
CA ARG A 324 17.23 2.61 13.95
C ARG A 324 16.06 1.62 14.03
N LYS A 325 15.80 0.81 13.00
CA LYS A 325 14.84 -0.32 13.08
C LYS A 325 15.35 -1.43 14.01
N CYS A 326 16.65 -1.71 14.05
CA CYS A 326 17.21 -2.72 14.95
C CYS A 326 17.30 -2.29 16.43
N ARG A 327 17.46 -0.99 16.72
CA ARG A 327 17.57 -0.50 18.12
C ARG A 327 16.24 -0.38 18.87
N ASN A 328 15.11 -0.32 18.17
CA ASN A 328 13.79 -0.23 18.79
C ASN A 328 13.08 -1.59 18.98
N GLY A 329 13.74 -2.70 18.62
CA GLY A 329 13.19 -4.06 18.71
C GLY A 329 13.77 -4.95 19.82
N SER A 330 14.61 -4.42 20.71
CA SER A 330 15.36 -5.24 21.67
C SER A 330 15.52 -4.59 23.05
N HIS A 331 14.42 -4.28 23.73
CA HIS A 331 14.42 -4.11 25.20
C HIS A 331 13.33 -4.99 25.82
N GLY A 332 13.72 -6.22 26.14
CA GLY A 332 13.05 -7.08 27.11
C GLY A 332 14.05 -7.51 28.18
N ASN A 333 13.60 -7.47 29.44
CA ASN A 333 14.17 -8.09 30.64
C ASN A 333 15.55 -7.62 31.14
N GLN A 334 15.56 -6.87 32.25
CA GLN A 334 16.37 -7.17 33.44
C GLN A 334 15.69 -6.61 34.70
N ASN A 335 15.34 -7.49 35.66
CA ASN A 335 15.54 -7.34 37.11
C ASN A 335 14.68 -8.34 37.90
N LEU A 336 15.23 -9.53 38.11
CA LEU A 336 14.92 -10.39 39.27
C LEU A 336 16.26 -10.76 39.91
N PRO A 337 16.46 -10.57 41.22
CA PRO A 337 17.65 -11.05 41.89
C PRO A 337 17.46 -12.50 42.36
N ASP A 338 18.50 -13.28 42.12
CA ASP A 338 18.71 -14.65 42.57
C ASP A 338 19.22 -14.64 44.03
N PRO A 339 18.80 -15.59 44.91
CA PRO A 339 19.60 -15.89 46.09
C PRO A 339 20.02 -17.36 46.12
N GLY A 340 21.34 -17.57 46.07
CA GLY A 340 22.00 -18.83 46.40
C GLY A 340 21.99 -19.13 47.90
N ASN A 341 22.01 -20.44 48.17
CA ASN A 341 21.97 -21.14 49.46
C ASN A 341 23.12 -20.86 50.44
N VAL A 342 22.94 -21.43 51.67
CA VAL A 342 23.89 -21.75 52.78
C VAL A 342 23.78 -20.74 53.95
N THR A 343 23.44 -21.03 55.22
CA THR A 343 23.38 -22.26 56.07
C THR A 343 22.63 -22.02 57.40
N THR A 344 21.90 -23.05 57.86
CA THR A 344 21.59 -23.60 59.22
C THR A 344 21.60 -22.78 60.54
N SER A 345 20.62 -23.17 61.40
CA SER A 345 20.48 -23.11 62.89
C SER A 345 20.31 -21.72 63.52
N GLU A 346 19.41 -21.41 64.48
CA GLU A 346 18.93 -22.15 65.65
C GLU A 346 17.69 -21.43 66.29
N THR A 347 16.72 -22.20 66.80
CA THR A 347 15.86 -22.09 68.02
C THR A 347 15.13 -20.81 68.55
N PHE A 348 13.81 -21.00 68.83
CA PHE A 348 12.93 -20.56 69.96
C PHE A 348 12.98 -19.13 70.57
N ASN A 349 11.84 -18.38 70.64
CA ASN A 349 10.84 -18.40 71.74
C ASN A 349 9.74 -17.27 71.65
N GLN A 350 8.48 -17.68 71.94
CA GLN A 350 7.35 -17.04 72.68
C GLN A 350 6.87 -15.57 72.48
N ALA A 351 5.57 -15.43 72.13
CA ALA A 351 4.44 -14.80 72.88
C ALA A 351 4.15 -13.33 72.47
N SER A 352 2.93 -12.79 72.33
CA SER A 352 1.60 -13.04 72.93
C SER A 352 0.46 -12.37 72.09
N LYS A 353 -0.78 -12.85 72.25
CA LYS A 353 -2.07 -12.42 71.63
C LYS A 353 -2.66 -11.10 72.26
N PRO A 354 -3.97 -10.76 72.08
CA PRO A 354 -4.57 -10.00 70.96
C PRO A 354 -5.41 -8.80 71.47
N ASN A 355 -6.15 -8.08 70.61
CA ASN A 355 -7.50 -7.62 70.98
C ASN A 355 -8.37 -7.22 69.78
N SER A 356 -9.61 -7.66 69.86
CA SER A 356 -10.80 -7.19 69.17
C SER A 356 -11.21 -5.81 69.70
N ASP A 357 -11.91 -5.02 68.90
CA ASP A 357 -13.33 -4.72 69.16
C ASP A 357 -13.93 -3.81 68.08
N ALA A 358 -15.20 -4.10 67.82
CA ALA A 358 -16.09 -3.35 66.96
C ALA A 358 -16.84 -2.29 67.76
N SER A 359 -17.18 -1.20 67.08
CA SER A 359 -18.39 -0.41 67.31
C SER A 359 -18.76 0.33 66.04
#